data_AF-A0A1B0CAQ4-F1
#
_entry.id   AF-A0A1B0CAQ4-F1
#
_cell.length_a   1.000
_cell.length_b   1.000
_cell.length_c   1.000
_cell.angle_alpha   90.00
_cell.angle_beta   90.00
_cell.angle_gamma   90.00
#
_symmetry.space_group_name_H-M   'P 1'
#
loop_
_entity.id
_entity.type
_entity.pdbx_description
1 polymer ?
#
loop_
_entity_poly.entity_id
_entity_poly.type
_entity_poly.pdbx_seq_one_letter_code
_entity_poly.pdbx_strand_id
1 'polypeptide(L)'
;MFKIAILVISLAVAIRGIGDPPADYVFKTCRVEETTLDHGQVWTHPVYCVQIFCYDGFIIRLLGCSLDPKPGPNCRVTPIQTNYDYPYCCPKVVCN
;
A
#
# COMPACT_ATOMS: atom_id res chain seq x y z
N MET A 1 55.19 5.15 36.34
CA MET A 1 54.91 4.51 35.05
C MET A 1 53.69 3.60 35.21
N PHE A 2 52.49 4.09 34.89
CA PHE A 2 51.23 3.32 34.98
C PHE A 2 50.67 3.14 33.57
N LYS A 3 50.70 1.92 33.05
CA LYS A 3 50.04 1.56 31.78
C LYS A 3 48.68 0.93 32.12
N ILE A 4 47.63 1.75 32.14
CA ILE A 4 46.24 1.28 32.25
C ILE A 4 45.82 0.86 30.85
N ALA A 5 45.71 -0.45 30.64
CA ALA A 5 45.18 -1.02 29.40
C ALA A 5 43.66 -0.78 29.37
N ILE A 6 43.23 0.14 28.51
CA ILE A 6 41.82 0.42 28.26
C ILE A 6 41.27 -0.73 27.41
N LEU A 7 40.54 -1.63 28.05
CA LEU A 7 39.81 -2.72 27.40
C LEU A 7 38.59 -2.09 26.70
N VAL A 8 38.76 -1.72 25.43
CA VAL A 8 37.66 -1.24 24.59
C VAL A 8 36.82 -2.45 24.21
N ILE A 9 35.81 -2.75 25.03
CA ILE A 9 34.77 -3.71 24.66
C ILE A 9 33.88 -2.98 23.65
N SER A 10 34.13 -3.22 22.37
CA SER A 10 33.27 -2.77 21.27
C SER A 10 31.91 -3.47 21.41
N LEU A 11 30.99 -2.83 22.13
CA LEU A 11 29.58 -3.20 22.13
C LEU A 11 29.04 -2.81 20.74
N ALA A 12 29.08 -3.74 19.79
CA ALA A 12 28.33 -3.61 18.56
C ALA A 12 26.84 -3.67 18.93
N VAL A 13 26.25 -2.50 19.18
CA VAL A 13 24.81 -2.36 19.31
C VAL A 13 24.25 -2.59 17.90
N ALA A 14 23.87 -3.83 17.61
CA ALA A 14 23.06 -4.15 16.46
C ALA A 14 21.68 -3.53 16.72
N ILE A 15 21.50 -2.29 16.26
CA ILE A 15 20.18 -1.68 16.14
C ILE A 15 19.48 -2.52 15.08
N ARG A 16 18.75 -3.56 15.50
CA ARG A 16 17.81 -4.27 14.64
C ARG A 16 16.71 -3.27 14.32
N GLY A 17 16.93 -2.47 13.28
CA GLY A 17 15.84 -1.86 12.53
C GLY A 17 14.83 -2.97 12.23
N ILE A 18 13.55 -2.61 12.25
CA ILE A 18 12.38 -3.44 11.94
C ILE A 18 12.80 -4.54 10.96
N GLY A 19 13.09 -5.73 11.49
CA GLY A 19 13.97 -6.68 10.82
C GLY A 19 13.31 -7.24 9.59
N ASP A 20 14.03 -7.24 8.48
CA ASP A 20 13.65 -8.02 7.31
C ASP A 20 13.31 -9.45 7.75
N PRO A 21 12.24 -10.06 7.19
CA PRO A 21 11.90 -11.42 7.52
C PRO A 21 13.09 -12.35 7.22
N PRO A 22 13.20 -13.49 7.92
CA PRO A 22 14.28 -14.44 7.68
C PRO A 22 14.26 -14.91 6.21
N ALA A 23 15.42 -15.29 5.67
CA ALA A 23 15.59 -15.55 4.24
C ALA A 23 14.74 -16.73 3.70
N ASP A 24 14.25 -17.60 4.59
CA ASP A 24 13.36 -18.72 4.30
C ASP A 24 11.87 -18.39 4.47
N TYR A 25 11.55 -17.13 4.77
CA TYR A 25 10.17 -16.69 4.94
C TYR A 25 9.38 -16.76 3.63
N VAL A 26 8.24 -17.45 3.65
CA VAL A 26 7.33 -17.56 2.51
C VAL A 26 6.19 -16.56 2.70
N PHE A 27 6.21 -15.49 1.92
CA PHE A 27 5.12 -14.53 1.91
C PHE A 27 3.84 -15.13 1.35
N LYS A 28 2.71 -14.83 1.98
CA LYS A 28 1.39 -15.27 1.54
C LYS A 28 0.82 -14.33 0.48
N THR A 29 0.14 -14.91 -0.50
CA THR A 29 -0.66 -14.18 -1.49
C THR A 29 -1.98 -13.72 -0.90
N CYS A 30 -2.56 -12.67 -1.47
CA CYS A 30 -3.88 -12.18 -1.11
C CYS A 30 -4.89 -12.57 -2.17
N ARG A 31 -6.09 -12.97 -1.74
CA ARG A 31 -7.20 -13.25 -2.65
C ARG A 31 -8.26 -12.16 -2.54
N VAL A 32 -8.52 -11.47 -3.64
CA VAL A 32 -9.57 -10.46 -3.77
C VAL A 32 -10.55 -10.96 -4.83
N GLU A 33 -11.72 -11.45 -4.40
CA GLU A 33 -12.71 -12.07 -5.28
C GLU A 33 -12.11 -13.23 -6.11
N GLU A 34 -12.03 -13.07 -7.43
CA GLU A 34 -11.43 -14.03 -8.37
C GLU A 34 -9.95 -13.73 -8.69
N THR A 35 -9.41 -12.62 -8.18
CA THR A 35 -8.03 -12.19 -8.41
C THR A 35 -7.12 -12.65 -7.27
N THR A 36 -5.93 -13.16 -7.61
CA THR A 36 -4.85 -13.44 -6.66
C THR A 36 -3.75 -12.41 -6.84
N LEU A 37 -3.28 -11.83 -5.73
CA LEU A 37 -2.22 -10.83 -5.69
C LEU A 37 -1.01 -11.38 -4.94
N ASP A 38 0.18 -11.19 -5.51
CA ASP A 38 1.42 -11.53 -4.83
C ASP A 38 1.71 -10.54 -3.69
N HIS A 39 2.50 -10.98 -2.70
CA HIS A 39 2.98 -10.05 -1.68
C HIS A 39 3.73 -8.89 -2.32
N GLY A 40 3.47 -7.67 -1.83
CA GLY A 40 4.07 -6.46 -2.36
C GLY A 40 3.31 -5.89 -3.58
N GLN A 41 2.34 -6.63 -4.13
CA GLN A 41 1.59 -6.17 -5.29
C GLN A 41 0.61 -5.06 -4.90
N VAL A 42 0.62 -3.99 -5.71
CA VAL A 42 -0.41 -2.96 -5.72
C VAL A 42 -1.37 -3.26 -6.87
N TRP A 43 -2.67 -3.16 -6.61
CA TRP A 43 -3.70 -3.46 -7.59
C TRP A 43 -4.92 -2.54 -7.43
N THR A 44 -5.53 -2.14 -8.54
CA THR A 44 -6.77 -1.37 -8.55
C THR A 44 -7.96 -2.30 -8.69
N HIS A 45 -8.91 -2.21 -7.75
CA HIS A 45 -10.18 -2.90 -7.91
C HIS A 45 -10.99 -2.28 -9.06
N PRO A 46 -11.35 -3.03 -10.12
CA PRO A 46 -11.95 -2.45 -11.33
C PRO A 46 -13.34 -1.87 -11.06
N VAL A 47 -14.14 -2.53 -10.22
CA VAL A 47 -15.51 -2.09 -9.89
C VAL A 47 -15.53 -0.90 -8.92
N TYR A 48 -14.73 -0.96 -7.85
CA TYR A 48 -14.78 0.03 -6.77
C TYR A 48 -13.76 1.16 -6.91
N CYS A 49 -12.84 1.08 -7.88
CA CYS A 49 -11.72 2.02 -8.07
C CYS A 49 -10.99 2.32 -6.76
N VAL A 50 -10.57 1.25 -6.07
CA VAL A 50 -9.79 1.34 -4.83
C VAL A 50 -8.41 0.75 -5.07
N GLN A 51 -7.39 1.44 -4.59
CA GLN A 51 -6.03 0.91 -4.62
C GLN A 51 -5.82 0.02 -3.39
N ILE A 52 -5.43 -1.21 -3.65
CA ILE A 52 -5.19 -2.25 -2.67
C ILE A 52 -3.71 -2.64 -2.73
N PHE A 53 -3.15 -2.96 -1.58
CA PHE A 53 -1.83 -3.54 -1.44
C PHE A 53 -1.92 -4.88 -0.72
N CYS A 54 -1.26 -5.90 -1.27
CA CYS A 54 -1.16 -7.20 -0.61
C CYS A 54 0.07 -7.24 0.30
N TYR A 55 -0.16 -7.43 1.59
CA TYR A 55 0.90 -7.61 2.57
C TYR A 55 0.72 -8.93 3.31
N ASP A 56 1.45 -9.96 2.86
CA ASP A 56 1.52 -11.26 3.53
C ASP A 56 0.14 -11.86 3.86
N GLY A 57 -0.69 -12.00 2.83
CA GLY A 57 -2.06 -12.50 2.95
C GLY A 57 -3.07 -11.50 3.52
N PHE A 58 -2.63 -10.33 3.99
CA PHE A 58 -3.51 -9.24 4.40
C PHE A 58 -3.74 -8.25 3.26
N ILE A 59 -5.01 -7.92 3.05
CA ILE A 59 -5.44 -6.88 2.12
C ILE A 59 -5.40 -5.55 2.85
N ILE A 60 -4.55 -4.64 2.38
CA ILE A 60 -4.48 -3.27 2.88
C ILE A 60 -5.12 -2.35 1.83
N ARG A 61 -6.23 -1.71 2.18
CA ARG A 61 -6.83 -0.67 1.33
C ARG A 61 -6.05 0.62 1.53
N LEU A 62 -5.33 1.05 0.49
CA LEU A 62 -4.48 2.24 0.54
C LEU A 62 -5.29 3.51 0.27
N LEU A 63 -5.96 3.55 -0.88
CA LEU A 63 -6.61 4.76 -1.40
C LEU A 63 -7.94 4.42 -2.06
N GLY A 64 -8.84 5.40 -2.08
CA GLY A 64 -10.10 5.30 -2.81
C GLY A 64 -10.57 6.67 -3.28
N CYS A 65 -11.57 6.68 -4.15
CA CYS A 65 -12.17 7.92 -4.64
C CYS A 65 -12.95 8.66 -3.54
N SER A 66 -13.24 9.94 -3.79
CA SER A 66 -14.15 10.72 -2.95
C SER A 66 -15.54 10.05 -2.90
N LEU A 67 -16.08 9.87 -1.69
CA LEU A 67 -17.32 9.11 -1.45
C LEU A 67 -18.60 9.89 -1.74
N ASP A 68 -18.54 11.22 -1.78
CA ASP A 68 -19.72 12.08 -1.94
C ASP A 68 -19.36 13.38 -2.68
N PRO A 69 -19.09 13.32 -4.00
CA PRO A 69 -18.97 14.54 -4.78
C PRO A 69 -20.32 15.26 -4.79
N LYS A 70 -20.40 16.46 -4.22
CA LYS A 70 -21.57 17.34 -4.29
C LYS A 70 -21.48 18.21 -5.55
N PRO A 71 -22.11 17.83 -6.68
CA PRO A 71 -22.06 18.65 -7.88
C PRO A 71 -22.82 19.97 -7.65
N GLY A 72 -22.23 21.08 -8.11
CA GLY A 72 -22.94 22.35 -8.20
C GLY A 72 -24.01 22.34 -9.30
N PRO A 73 -24.76 23.45 -9.44
CA PRO A 73 -25.71 23.59 -10.55
C PRO A 73 -25.00 23.45 -11.90
N ASN A 74 -25.63 22.75 -12.85
CA ASN A 74 -25.08 22.40 -14.17
C ASN A 74 -23.83 21.50 -14.17
N CYS A 75 -23.53 20.84 -13.05
CA CYS A 75 -22.48 19.83 -12.97
C CYS A 75 -23.05 18.42 -12.87
N ARG A 76 -22.33 17.44 -13.42
CA ARG A 76 -22.62 16.01 -13.30
C ARG A 76 -21.41 15.25 -12.79
N VAL A 77 -21.64 14.13 -12.12
CA VAL A 77 -20.60 13.20 -11.68
C VAL A 77 -20.42 12.13 -12.76
N THR A 78 -19.19 11.94 -13.25
CA THR A 78 -18.91 10.83 -14.19
C THR A 78 -18.92 9.49 -13.45
N PRO A 79 -19.30 8.39 -14.10
CA PRO A 79 -19.20 7.07 -13.49
C PRO A 79 -17.73 6.68 -13.25
N ILE A 80 -17.53 5.62 -12.45
CA ILE A 80 -16.25 4.92 -12.33
C ILE A 80 -15.87 4.37 -13.71
N GLN A 81 -14.60 4.54 -14.09
CA GLN A 81 -14.08 3.98 -15.35
C GLN A 81 -13.33 2.68 -15.08
N THR A 82 -13.99 1.54 -15.29
CA THR A 82 -13.51 0.20 -14.91
C THR A 82 -12.25 -0.28 -15.61
N ASN A 83 -11.85 0.38 -16.69
CA ASN A 83 -10.70 0.01 -17.52
C ASN A 83 -9.44 0.84 -17.21
N TYR A 84 -9.48 1.66 -16.15
CA TYR A 84 -8.37 2.49 -15.74
C TYR A 84 -7.93 2.11 -14.32
N ASP A 85 -6.65 2.35 -14.04
CA ASP A 85 -6.14 2.24 -12.68
C ASP A 85 -6.47 3.47 -11.83
N TYR A 86 -6.44 3.31 -10.51
CA TYR A 86 -6.48 4.43 -9.59
C TYR A 86 -5.29 5.38 -9.84
N PRO A 87 -5.47 6.71 -9.85
CA PRO A 87 -6.70 7.47 -9.56
C PRO A 87 -7.57 7.76 -10.80
N TYR A 88 -7.20 7.27 -11.98
CA TYR A 88 -7.86 7.63 -13.25
C TYR A 88 -9.24 7.01 -13.42
N CYS A 89 -9.51 5.88 -12.76
CA CYS A 89 -10.85 5.31 -12.70
C CYS A 89 -11.84 6.11 -11.85
N CYS A 90 -11.40 7.12 -11.09
CA CYS A 90 -12.26 7.82 -10.17
C CYS A 90 -13.32 8.70 -10.85
N PRO A 91 -14.53 8.80 -10.26
CA PRO A 91 -15.54 9.79 -10.64
C PRO A 91 -15.00 11.21 -10.60
N LYS A 92 -15.40 12.02 -11.58
CA LYS A 92 -15.07 13.45 -11.68
C LYS A 92 -16.33 14.28 -11.75
N VAL A 93 -16.29 15.48 -11.17
CA VAL A 93 -17.34 16.47 -11.37
C VAL A 93 -17.04 17.23 -12.67
N VAL A 94 -17.97 17.18 -13.61
CA VAL A 94 -17.88 17.86 -14.90
C VAL A 94 -19.01 18.87 -14.97
N CYS A 95 -18.67 20.15 -15.10
CA CYS A 95 -19.61 21.25 -15.26
C CYS A 95 -19.61 21.73 -16.70
N ASN A 96 -20.79 22.10 -17.21
CA ASN A 96 -20.94 22.71 -18.53
C ASN A 96 -20.71 24.22 -18.46
#